data_AF-A0A7W1ECY1-F1
#
_entry.id   AF-A0A7W1ECY1-F1
#
_cell.length_a   1.000
_cell.length_b   1.000
_cell.length_c   1.000
_cell.angle_alpha   90.00
_cell.angle_beta   90.00
_cell.angle_gamma   90.00
#
_symmetry.space_group_name_H-M   'P 1'
#
loop_
_entity.id
_entity.type
_entity.pdbx_description
1 polymer ?
#
loop_
_entity_poly.entity_id
_entity_poly.type
_entity_poly.pdbx_seq_one_letter_code
_entity_poly.pdbx_strand_id
1 'polypeptide(L)'
;AILAREAAPDIADLCDDELADLWEEILDLPALDISLLVELPKLITPDLQRLREAIANDDPDWGWDALTAVATQIDTPRQRARLADALIALRDQHRIDREQAAAAIIDLASRSTRFIATSLLDAVALTVGATHTPGGLEIATKIAA
;
A
#
# COMPACT_ATOMS: atom_id res chain seq x y z
N ALA A 1 9.31 -14.70 -5.56
CA ALA A 1 9.21 -15.98 -6.29
C ALA A 1 8.89 -17.17 -5.36
N ILE A 2 9.65 -17.39 -4.27
CA ILE A 2 9.35 -18.49 -3.31
C ILE A 2 8.07 -18.20 -2.52
N LEU A 3 7.97 -17.04 -1.86
CA LEU A 3 6.78 -16.67 -1.05
C LEU A 3 5.46 -16.74 -1.84
N ALA A 4 5.42 -16.19 -3.05
CA ALA A 4 4.23 -16.28 -3.90
C ALA A 4 3.86 -17.71 -4.30
N ARG A 5 4.85 -18.60 -4.47
CA ARG A 5 4.60 -20.01 -4.74
C ARG A 5 4.06 -20.74 -3.51
N GLU A 6 4.49 -20.34 -2.32
CA GLU A 6 4.00 -20.87 -1.04
C GLU A 6 2.58 -20.34 -0.71
N ALA A 7 2.25 -19.14 -1.18
CA ALA A 7 0.95 -18.51 -1.00
C ALA A 7 -0.11 -18.96 -2.02
N ALA A 8 0.29 -19.37 -3.23
CA ALA A 8 -0.64 -19.77 -4.29
C ALA A 8 -1.71 -20.82 -3.88
N PRO A 9 -1.41 -21.84 -3.05
CA PRO A 9 -2.43 -22.78 -2.59
C PRO A 9 -3.56 -22.13 -1.79
N ASP A 10 -3.30 -21.01 -1.11
CA ASP A 10 -4.31 -20.33 -0.28
C ASP A 10 -5.40 -19.65 -1.13
N ILE A 11 -5.22 -19.49 -2.45
CA ILE A 11 -6.21 -18.89 -3.36
C ILE A 11 -6.59 -19.81 -4.54
N ALA A 12 -6.10 -21.06 -4.53
CA ALA A 12 -6.19 -21.95 -5.70
C ALA A 12 -7.60 -22.46 -6.00
N ASP A 13 -8.47 -22.51 -4.99
CA ASP A 13 -9.83 -23.02 -5.10
C ASP A 13 -10.89 -21.92 -5.32
N LEU A 14 -10.47 -20.65 -5.34
CA LEU A 14 -11.36 -19.51 -5.59
C LEU A 14 -11.78 -19.46 -7.05
N CYS A 15 -13.05 -19.14 -7.30
CA CYS A 15 -13.54 -18.84 -8.64
C CYS A 15 -13.11 -17.44 -9.10
N ASP A 16 -13.33 -17.13 -10.38
CA ASP A 16 -12.92 -15.85 -10.97
C ASP A 16 -13.58 -14.64 -10.28
N ASP A 17 -14.84 -14.76 -9.87
CA ASP A 17 -15.57 -13.69 -9.18
C ASP A 17 -15.00 -13.47 -7.76
N GLU A 18 -14.75 -14.55 -7.01
CA GLU A 18 -14.12 -14.47 -5.67
C GLU A 18 -12.69 -13.91 -5.76
N LEU A 19 -11.94 -14.28 -6.80
CA LEU A 19 -10.64 -13.70 -7.08
C LEU A 19 -10.74 -12.21 -7.37
N ALA A 20 -11.73 -11.78 -8.17
CA ALA A 20 -11.94 -10.38 -8.47
C ALA A 20 -12.25 -9.56 -7.21
N ASP A 21 -13.15 -10.06 -6.36
CA ASP A 21 -13.48 -9.42 -5.08
C ASP A 21 -12.24 -9.33 -4.19
N LEU A 22 -11.47 -10.43 -4.09
CA LEU A 22 -10.22 -10.45 -3.32
C LEU A 22 -9.19 -9.44 -3.83
N TRP A 23 -9.10 -9.23 -5.15
CA TRP A 23 -8.20 -8.22 -5.73
C TRP A 23 -8.58 -6.79 -5.38
N GLU A 24 -9.87 -6.52 -5.17
CA GLU A 24 -10.34 -5.23 -4.67
C GLU A 24 -10.07 -5.10 -3.16
N GLU A 25 -10.31 -6.16 -2.37
CA GLU A 25 -10.04 -6.15 -0.93
C GLU A 25 -8.58 -5.86 -0.58
N ILE A 26 -7.62 -6.38 -1.38
CA ILE A 26 -6.20 -6.11 -1.10
C ILE A 26 -5.83 -4.63 -1.22
N LEU A 27 -6.63 -3.82 -1.92
CA LEU A 27 -6.40 -2.39 -2.08
C LEU A 27 -6.65 -1.61 -0.79
N ASP A 28 -7.50 -2.12 0.10
CA ASP A 28 -7.82 -1.49 1.39
C ASP A 28 -6.86 -1.91 2.51
N LEU A 29 -6.06 -2.97 2.30
CA LEU A 29 -5.16 -3.49 3.33
C LEU A 29 -4.13 -2.47 3.84
N PRO A 30 -3.50 -1.61 3.01
CA PRO A 30 -2.49 -0.69 3.52
C PRO A 30 -3.01 0.28 4.59
N ALA A 31 -4.30 0.62 4.55
CA ALA A 31 -4.95 1.43 5.58
C ALA A 31 -5.11 0.71 6.93
N LEU A 32 -4.95 -0.62 7.00
CA LEU A 32 -5.11 -1.39 8.25
C LEU A 32 -3.90 -1.27 9.19
N ASP A 33 -2.69 -1.04 8.65
CA ASP A 33 -1.48 -1.01 9.46
C ASP A 33 -0.34 -0.22 8.81
N ILE A 34 0.36 0.61 9.61
CA ILE A 34 1.48 1.43 9.14
C ILE A 34 2.64 0.61 8.56
N SER A 35 2.80 -0.66 8.95
CA SER A 35 3.82 -1.56 8.37
C SER A 35 3.57 -1.90 6.90
N LEU A 36 2.33 -1.74 6.42
CA LEU A 36 1.94 -1.93 5.03
C LEU A 36 2.11 -0.66 4.19
N LEU A 37 2.56 0.45 4.77
CA LEU A 37 2.80 1.71 4.05
C LEU A 37 4.24 1.77 3.54
N VAL A 38 4.43 2.04 2.26
CA VAL A 38 5.74 2.27 1.65
C VAL A 38 6.54 3.37 2.37
N GLU A 39 7.86 3.20 2.39
CA GLU A 39 8.75 4.29 2.78
C GLU A 39 8.77 5.34 1.66
N LEU A 40 8.37 6.56 2.01
CA LEU A 40 8.41 7.68 1.09
C LEU A 40 9.87 8.12 0.83
N PRO A 41 10.16 8.68 -0.36
CA PRO A 41 11.44 9.30 -0.63
C PRO A 41 11.79 10.37 0.42
N LYS A 42 13.05 10.38 0.88
CA LYS A 42 13.54 11.35 1.88
C LYS A 42 13.53 12.80 1.37
N LEU A 43 13.66 12.97 0.06
CA LEU A 43 13.60 14.27 -0.60
C LEU A 43 12.23 14.44 -1.25
N ILE A 44 11.59 15.57 -0.98
CA ILE A 44 10.31 15.92 -1.62
C ILE A 44 10.60 16.34 -3.05
N THR A 45 10.32 15.44 -4.00
CA THR A 45 10.36 15.73 -5.43
C THR A 45 9.12 16.54 -5.84
N PRO A 46 9.14 17.24 -6.99
CA PRO A 46 7.94 17.91 -7.50
C PRO A 46 6.75 16.96 -7.66
N ASP A 47 6.97 15.73 -8.08
CA ASP A 47 5.90 14.74 -8.25
C ASP A 47 5.33 14.30 -6.88
N LEU A 48 6.18 14.09 -5.87
CA LEU A 48 5.70 13.81 -4.53
C LEU A 48 4.92 14.98 -3.93
N GLN A 49 5.36 16.22 -4.20
CA GLN A 49 4.63 17.41 -3.75
C GLN A 49 3.26 17.53 -4.43
N ARG A 50 3.18 17.30 -5.75
CA ARG A 50 1.90 17.30 -6.48
C ARG A 50 0.96 16.21 -5.98
N LEU A 51 1.47 15.01 -5.72
CA LEU A 51 0.68 13.92 -5.18
C LEU A 51 0.11 14.27 -3.79
N ARG A 52 0.92 14.91 -2.93
CA ARG A 52 0.48 15.44 -1.63
C ARG A 52 -0.63 16.47 -1.77
N GLU A 53 -0.49 17.41 -2.70
CA GLU A 53 -1.49 18.44 -2.96
C GLU A 53 -2.80 17.86 -3.51
N ALA A 54 -2.73 16.90 -4.43
CA ALA A 54 -3.90 16.21 -4.96
C ALA A 54 -4.67 15.50 -3.85
N ILE A 55 -3.98 14.73 -3.00
CA ILE A 55 -4.62 14.02 -1.88
C ILE A 55 -5.16 15.00 -0.83
N ALA A 56 -4.42 16.05 -0.48
CA ALA A 56 -4.86 17.03 0.51
C ALA A 56 -6.11 17.81 0.08
N ASN A 57 -6.31 17.99 -1.23
CA ASN A 57 -7.45 18.72 -1.78
C ASN A 57 -8.56 17.81 -2.35
N ASP A 58 -8.43 16.48 -2.19
CA ASP A 58 -9.34 15.49 -2.79
C ASP A 58 -9.54 15.72 -4.31
N ASP A 59 -8.45 16.02 -5.02
CA ASP A 59 -8.45 16.32 -6.46
C ASP A 59 -7.94 15.12 -7.28
N PRO A 60 -8.84 14.32 -7.87
CA PRO A 60 -8.48 13.10 -8.60
C PRO A 60 -7.84 13.36 -9.96
N ASP A 61 -8.02 14.55 -10.55
CA ASP A 61 -7.62 14.83 -11.94
C ASP A 61 -6.11 15.08 -12.07
N TRP A 62 -5.43 15.43 -10.99
CA TRP A 62 -4.02 15.87 -10.99
C TRP A 62 -3.04 14.82 -10.45
N GLY A 63 -3.56 13.73 -9.87
CA GLY A 63 -2.79 12.77 -9.10
C GLY A 63 -2.12 11.64 -9.91
N TRP A 64 -2.63 11.27 -11.09
CA TRP A 64 -2.24 10.01 -11.74
C TRP A 64 -0.80 9.96 -12.28
N ASP A 65 -0.34 11.02 -12.95
CA ASP A 65 1.03 11.11 -13.46
C ASP A 65 2.04 11.19 -12.30
N ALA A 66 1.69 11.98 -11.27
CA ALA A 66 2.48 12.12 -10.07
C ALA A 66 2.58 10.81 -9.28
N LEU A 67 1.46 10.09 -9.13
CA LEU A 67 1.39 8.76 -8.53
C LEU A 67 2.29 7.79 -9.29
N THR A 68 2.17 7.73 -10.61
CA THR A 68 2.98 6.85 -11.46
C THR A 68 4.47 7.13 -11.31
N ALA A 69 4.87 8.40 -11.34
CA ALA A 69 6.25 8.83 -11.22
C ALA A 69 6.85 8.45 -9.85
N VAL A 70 6.12 8.73 -8.75
CA VAL A 70 6.57 8.41 -7.40
C VAL A 70 6.58 6.90 -7.17
N ALA A 71 5.54 6.18 -7.60
CA ALA A 71 5.46 4.72 -7.50
C ALA A 71 6.66 4.05 -8.19
N THR A 72 7.00 4.50 -9.40
CA THR A 72 8.16 3.99 -10.16
C THR A 72 9.48 4.20 -9.40
N GLN A 73 9.61 5.31 -8.67
CA GLN A 73 10.82 5.61 -7.90
C GLN A 73 10.98 4.69 -6.68
N ILE A 74 9.88 4.34 -6.00
CA ILE A 74 9.91 3.57 -4.75
C ILE A 74 9.72 2.07 -4.96
N ASP A 75 9.24 1.66 -6.14
CA ASP A 75 8.97 0.27 -6.46
C ASP A 75 10.28 -0.50 -6.68
N THR A 76 10.88 -0.91 -5.56
CA THR A 76 12.14 -1.65 -5.53
C THR A 76 11.92 -3.04 -4.96
N PRO A 77 12.76 -4.03 -5.33
CA PRO A 77 12.68 -5.37 -4.75
C PRO A 77 12.74 -5.38 -3.22
N ARG A 78 13.51 -4.45 -2.63
CA ARG A 78 13.61 -4.29 -1.17
C ARG A 78 12.30 -3.78 -0.55
N GLN A 79 11.66 -2.79 -1.17
CA GLN A 79 10.37 -2.26 -0.72
C GLN A 79 9.31 -3.36 -0.75
N ARG A 80 9.23 -4.09 -1.87
CA ARG A 80 8.30 -5.21 -2.07
C ARG A 80 8.50 -6.33 -1.05
N ALA A 81 9.76 -6.72 -0.79
CA ALA A 81 10.08 -7.74 0.20
C ALA A 81 9.64 -7.31 1.61
N ARG A 82 9.90 -6.05 1.99
CA ARG A 82 9.48 -5.51 3.30
C ARG A 82 7.96 -5.54 3.48
N LEU A 83 7.20 -5.20 2.44
CA LEU A 83 5.73 -5.28 2.48
C LEU A 83 5.25 -6.74 2.56
N ALA A 84 5.89 -7.66 1.84
CA ALA A 84 5.56 -9.08 1.92
C ALA A 84 5.82 -9.64 3.34
N ASP A 85 6.93 -9.26 3.98
CA ASP A 85 7.23 -9.64 5.37
C ASP A 85 6.17 -9.09 6.34
N ALA A 86 5.72 -7.84 6.14
CA ALA A 86 4.65 -7.24 6.94
C ALA A 86 3.30 -7.96 6.77
N LEU A 87 2.93 -8.34 5.54
CA LEU A 87 1.72 -9.12 5.26
C LEU A 87 1.76 -10.48 5.97
N ILE A 88 2.90 -11.19 5.92
CA ILE A 88 3.10 -12.45 6.65
C ILE A 88 2.91 -12.23 8.16
N ALA A 89 3.54 -11.20 8.71
CA ALA A 89 3.43 -10.91 10.13
C ALA A 89 1.99 -10.59 10.56
N LEU A 90 1.22 -9.85 9.76
CA LEU A 90 -0.18 -9.53 10.05
C LEU A 90 -1.09 -10.75 9.94
N ARG A 91 -0.86 -11.61 8.94
CA ARG A 91 -1.55 -12.89 8.79
C ARG A 91 -1.29 -13.79 9.99
N ASP A 92 -0.03 -13.91 10.42
CA ASP A 92 0.37 -14.74 11.55
C ASP A 92 -0.20 -14.20 12.88
N GLN A 93 -0.56 -12.92 12.94
CA GLN A 93 -1.28 -12.27 14.04
C GLN A 93 -2.81 -12.35 13.88
N HIS A 94 -3.33 -13.00 12.84
CA HIS A 94 -4.76 -13.08 12.51
C HIS A 94 -5.42 -11.70 12.29
N ARG A 95 -4.67 -10.71 11.83
CA ARG A 95 -5.19 -9.36 11.52
C ARG A 95 -5.69 -9.21 10.09
N ILE A 96 -5.21 -10.08 9.20
CA ILE A 96 -5.71 -10.30 7.85
C ILE A 96 -5.84 -11.82 7.66
N ASP A 97 -6.72 -12.25 6.78
CA ASP A 97 -6.85 -13.69 6.50
C ASP A 97 -5.74 -14.20 5.55
N ARG A 98 -5.78 -15.49 5.26
CA ARG A 98 -4.77 -16.15 4.42
C ARG A 98 -4.90 -15.77 2.95
N GLU A 99 -6.13 -15.62 2.47
CA GLU A 99 -6.45 -15.32 1.06
C GLU A 99 -5.98 -13.90 0.73
N GLN A 100 -6.29 -12.92 1.59
CA GLN A 100 -5.84 -11.53 1.52
C GLN A 100 -4.31 -11.43 1.53
N ALA A 101 -3.67 -12.10 2.47
CA ALA A 101 -2.20 -12.14 2.53
C ALA A 101 -1.60 -12.77 1.27
N ALA A 102 -2.19 -13.87 0.78
CA ALA A 102 -1.70 -14.57 -0.39
C ALA A 102 -1.84 -13.75 -1.67
N ALA A 103 -3.01 -13.15 -1.91
CA ALA A 103 -3.25 -12.27 -3.05
C ALA A 103 -2.28 -11.08 -3.06
N ALA A 104 -2.11 -10.40 -1.93
CA ALA A 104 -1.18 -9.27 -1.82
C ALA A 104 0.29 -9.69 -2.05
N ILE A 105 0.72 -10.84 -1.51
CA ILE A 105 2.08 -11.38 -1.76
C ILE A 105 2.28 -11.75 -3.24
N ILE A 106 1.25 -12.29 -3.89
CA ILE A 106 1.29 -12.61 -5.33
C ILE A 106 1.36 -11.33 -6.17
N ASP A 107 0.58 -10.29 -5.83
CA ASP A 107 0.66 -8.96 -6.46
C ASP A 107 2.10 -8.44 -6.41
N LEU A 108 2.68 -8.38 -5.21
CA LEU A 108 4.05 -7.92 -4.96
C LEU A 108 5.13 -8.76 -5.67
N ALA A 109 4.89 -10.06 -5.88
CA ALA A 109 5.81 -10.94 -6.59
C ALA A 109 5.66 -10.90 -8.12
N SER A 110 4.59 -10.27 -8.63
CA SER A 110 4.29 -10.15 -10.05
C SER A 110 4.84 -8.84 -10.65
N ARG A 111 4.45 -8.48 -11.88
CA ARG A 111 4.72 -7.15 -12.45
C ARG A 111 3.66 -6.11 -12.08
N SER A 112 2.61 -6.50 -11.38
CA SER A 112 1.61 -5.58 -10.86
C SER A 112 2.25 -4.58 -9.91
N THR A 113 1.61 -3.40 -9.83
CA THR A 113 1.98 -2.30 -8.96
C THR A 113 0.82 -1.87 -8.07
N ARG A 114 -0.30 -2.61 -8.08
CA ARG A 114 -1.53 -2.24 -7.37
C ARG A 114 -1.30 -2.05 -5.89
N PHE A 115 -0.70 -3.05 -5.23
CA PHE A 115 -0.45 -2.98 -3.79
C PHE A 115 0.57 -1.88 -3.43
N ILE A 116 1.57 -1.65 -4.29
CA ILE A 116 2.52 -0.53 -4.11
C ILE A 116 1.82 0.82 -4.26
N ALA A 117 0.91 0.97 -5.22
CA ALA A 117 0.19 2.21 -5.48
C ALA A 117 -0.76 2.57 -4.35
N THR A 118 -1.60 1.63 -3.87
CA THR A 118 -2.46 1.89 -2.71
C THR A 118 -1.64 2.20 -1.44
N SER A 119 -0.59 1.40 -1.19
CA SER A 119 0.34 1.65 -0.08
C SER A 119 0.98 3.04 -0.13
N LEU A 120 1.30 3.53 -1.33
CA LEU A 120 1.80 4.89 -1.55
C LEU A 120 0.74 5.95 -1.29
N LEU A 121 -0.48 5.77 -1.79
CA LEU A 121 -1.58 6.70 -1.55
C LEU A 121 -1.82 6.87 -0.04
N ASP A 122 -1.90 5.78 0.71
CA ASP A 122 -2.10 5.83 2.16
C ASP A 122 -0.90 6.41 2.90
N ALA A 123 0.33 6.08 2.48
CA ALA A 123 1.54 6.68 3.04
C ALA A 123 1.53 8.20 2.88
N VAL A 124 1.16 8.70 1.69
CA VAL A 124 1.09 10.14 1.41
C VAL A 124 -0.06 10.79 2.17
N ALA A 125 -1.24 10.18 2.17
CA ALA A 125 -2.42 10.64 2.89
C ALA A 125 -2.12 10.85 4.39
N LEU A 126 -1.35 9.94 4.99
CA LEU A 126 -0.90 10.05 6.38
C LEU A 126 0.05 11.26 6.58
N THR A 127 0.90 11.59 5.62
CA THR A 127 1.80 12.77 5.72
C THR A 127 1.09 14.11 5.57
N VAL A 128 -0.07 14.15 4.92
CA VAL A 128 -0.86 15.37 4.74
C VAL A 128 -2.03 15.46 5.74
N GLY A 129 -2.18 14.44 6.60
CA GLY A 129 -3.26 14.38 7.59
C GLY A 129 -4.64 14.12 6.98
N ALA A 130 -4.69 13.59 5.74
CA ALA A 130 -5.95 13.25 5.06
C ALA A 130 -6.53 11.91 5.54
N THR A 131 -5.69 11.01 6.05
CA THR A 131 -6.11 9.78 6.74
C THR A 131 -5.83 9.86 8.24
N HIS A 132 -6.78 9.37 9.03
CA HIS A 132 -6.52 9.05 10.43
C HIS A 132 -5.56 7.87 10.49
N THR A 133 -4.54 7.92 11.36
CA THR A 133 -3.69 6.74 11.61
C THR A 133 -4.57 5.56 12.06
N PRO A 134 -4.22 4.30 11.74
CA PRO A 134 -4.89 3.14 12.31
C PRO A 134 -4.69 3.18 13.84
N GLY A 135 -5.67 3.74 14.55
CA GLY A 135 -5.56 4.13 15.97
C GLY A 135 -6.12 5.50 16.34
N GLY A 136 -6.50 6.35 15.37
CA GLY A 136 -7.13 7.66 15.63
C GLY A 136 -6.18 8.70 16.24
N LEU A 137 -4.87 8.50 16.17
CA LEU A 137 -3.88 9.46 16.65
C LEU A 137 -3.59 10.49 15.57
N GLU A 138 -4.05 11.72 15.81
CA GLU A 138 -3.59 12.92 15.11
C GLU A 138 -2.11 13.15 15.43
N ILE A 139 -1.25 13.15 14.40
CA ILE A 139 0.11 13.68 14.55
C ILE A 139 -0.02 15.20 14.63
N ALA A 140 -0.17 15.73 15.85
CA ALA A 140 -0.11 17.16 16.10
C ALA A 140 1.29 17.69 15.77
N THR A 141 1.49 18.15 14.54
CA THR A 141 2.69 18.89 14.18
C THR A 141 2.53 20.32 14.70
N LYS A 142 2.97 20.54 15.93
CA LYS A 142 3.09 21.88 16.51
C LYS A 142 4.19 22.62 15.73
N ILE A 143 3.80 23.52 14.84
CA ILE A 143 4.68 24.57 14.33
C ILE A 143 4.89 25.54 15.50
N ALA A 144 6.06 25.46 16.14
CA ALA A 144 6.52 26.53 17.02
C ALA A 144 7.02 27.68 16.12
N ALA A 145 6.42 28.86 16.32
CA ALA A 145 6.83 30.13 15.75
C ALA A 145 8.22 30.57 16.24
#